data_AF-H0E8M6-F1
#
_entry.id   AF-H0E8M6-F1
#
_cell.length_a   1.000
_cell.length_b   1.000
_cell.length_c   1.000
_cell.angle_alpha   90.00
_cell.angle_beta   90.00
_cell.angle_gamma   90.00
#
_symmetry.space_group_name_H-M   'P 1'
#
loop_
_entity.id
_entity.type
_entity.pdbx_description
1 polymer ?
#
loop_
_entity_poly.entity_id
_entity_poly.type
_entity_poly.pdbx_seq_one_letter_code
_entity_poly.pdbx_strand_id
1 'polypeptide(L)'
;MRSSRLLLGLSTTVVAGLLVAPATAPAVYYPGLRYYKATLDLAGRIVISRHVDSTRECTPGRAYTQVSTVDVEMGRARPIQVTISPRVIGTTTARTNGLGEAKTDVAIEDFKTTSGCAPNPPATPQEPGPCGSVEGDISAALVGSYKDGKTPVYVQIYRRNGNQLRFSDGCEPMEAGALDSKNRPLPGVGLTQMPVPGTGMIAPLGITATTLRKLGRGDAVARKISFSGPCENVDVQTARARTVGPDGQLMRNWCKVKGSLWVRLKRTS
;
A
#
# COMPACT_ATOMS: atom_id res chain seq x y z
N MET A 1 -75.26 14.51 16.87
CA MET A 1 -75.69 13.73 18.05
C MET A 1 -74.49 13.44 18.93
N ARG A 2 -74.60 13.84 20.20
CA ARG A 2 -73.92 13.36 21.41
C ARG A 2 -72.40 13.16 21.39
N SER A 3 -71.74 14.17 21.96
CA SER A 3 -70.72 14.12 23.01
C SER A 3 -70.37 12.75 23.58
N SER A 4 -69.06 12.49 23.71
CA SER A 4 -68.47 11.92 24.94
C SER A 4 -66.98 12.24 25.02
N ARG A 5 -66.65 13.11 25.97
CA ARG A 5 -65.29 13.35 26.48
C ARG A 5 -64.92 12.17 27.38
N LEU A 6 -63.69 11.66 27.30
CA LEU A 6 -63.08 10.96 28.43
C LEU A 6 -61.63 11.42 28.61
N LEU A 7 -61.42 12.08 29.75
CA LEU A 7 -60.16 12.42 30.38
C LEU A 7 -59.63 11.19 31.14
N LEU A 8 -58.34 10.89 31.03
CA LEU A 8 -57.53 10.09 31.97
C LEU A 8 -56.12 10.06 31.35
N GLY A 9 -55.00 10.39 31.98
CA GLY A 9 -54.68 10.85 33.32
C GLY A 9 -53.15 10.90 33.32
N LEU A 10 -52.56 12.09 33.48
CA LEU A 10 -51.11 12.26 33.53
C LEU A 10 -50.54 11.54 34.76
N SER A 11 -49.63 10.60 34.53
CA SER A 11 -48.71 10.11 35.57
C SER A 11 -47.30 10.55 35.19
N THR A 12 -46.90 11.72 35.65
CA THR A 12 -45.52 12.22 35.56
C THR A 12 -44.70 11.64 36.70
N THR A 13 -43.96 10.57 36.44
CA THR A 13 -42.94 10.06 37.36
C THR A 13 -41.72 10.98 37.29
N VAL A 14 -41.51 11.77 38.35
CA VAL A 14 -40.28 12.56 38.54
C VAL A 14 -39.17 11.60 38.95
N VAL A 15 -38.34 11.18 37.98
CA VAL A 15 -37.09 10.46 38.26
C VAL A 15 -36.07 11.48 38.74
N ALA A 16 -35.96 11.61 40.06
CA ALA A 16 -34.90 12.38 40.70
C ALA A 16 -33.56 11.63 40.58
N GLY A 17 -32.61 12.29 39.91
CA GLY A 17 -31.22 12.37 40.36
C GLY A 17 -30.40 11.08 40.43
N LEU A 18 -29.56 10.89 39.41
CA LEU A 18 -28.13 10.62 39.61
C LEU A 18 -27.41 11.15 38.37
N LEU A 19 -27.06 12.43 38.40
CA LEU A 19 -26.01 13.00 37.57
C LEU A 19 -24.70 12.34 38.01
N VAL A 20 -24.43 11.15 37.47
CA VAL A 20 -23.08 10.59 37.46
C VAL A 20 -22.29 11.51 36.55
N ALA A 21 -21.62 12.49 37.15
CA ALA A 21 -20.60 13.25 36.45
C ALA A 21 -19.65 12.22 35.82
N PRO A 22 -19.41 12.25 34.49
CA PRO A 22 -18.46 11.34 33.89
C PRO A 22 -17.15 11.56 34.60
N ALA A 23 -16.71 10.57 35.38
CA ALA A 23 -15.41 10.57 36.01
C ALA A 23 -14.41 10.74 34.87
N THR A 24 -13.88 11.95 34.75
CA THR A 24 -12.84 12.30 33.79
C THR A 24 -11.65 11.45 34.16
N ALA A 25 -11.49 10.34 33.45
CA ALA A 25 -10.34 9.46 33.61
C ALA A 25 -9.08 10.34 33.58
N PRO A 26 -8.16 10.17 34.55
CA PRO A 26 -6.98 11.01 34.64
C PRO A 26 -6.25 10.96 33.31
N ALA A 27 -5.95 12.13 32.74
CA ALA A 27 -5.18 12.22 31.51
C ALA A 27 -3.83 11.54 31.76
N VAL A 28 -3.65 10.34 31.20
CA VAL A 28 -2.40 9.59 31.31
C VAL A 28 -1.31 10.39 30.60
N TYR A 29 -0.46 11.06 31.37
CA TYR A 29 0.66 11.83 30.85
C TYR A 29 1.72 10.86 30.31
N TYR A 30 1.89 10.83 28.99
CA TYR A 30 2.97 10.11 28.33
C TYR A 30 4.13 11.06 28.01
N PRO A 31 5.22 11.05 28.79
CA PRO A 31 6.36 11.92 28.53
C PRO A 31 6.93 11.67 27.12
N GLY A 32 7.11 12.76 26.36
CA GLY A 32 7.64 12.71 24.99
C GLY A 32 6.62 12.42 23.88
N LEU A 33 5.32 12.35 24.21
CA LEU A 33 4.25 12.31 23.22
C LEU A 33 4.13 13.68 22.53
N ARG A 34 4.19 13.70 21.19
CA ARG A 34 3.91 14.88 20.37
C ARG A 34 2.78 14.60 19.40
N TYR A 35 1.86 15.54 19.29
CA TYR A 35 0.81 15.54 18.28
C TYR A 35 0.86 16.83 17.47
N TYR A 36 0.69 16.71 16.15
CA TYR A 36 0.54 17.88 15.28
C TYR A 36 -0.28 17.56 14.03
N LYS A 37 -0.92 18.59 13.46
CA LYS A 37 -1.60 18.49 12.17
C LYS A 37 -0.58 18.63 11.04
N ALA A 38 -0.76 17.83 10.01
CA ALA A 38 0.04 17.86 8.80
C ALA A 38 -0.83 17.58 7.57
N THR A 39 -0.24 17.71 6.39
CA THR A 39 -0.81 17.23 5.14
C THR A 39 0.10 16.20 4.51
N LEU A 40 -0.48 15.10 4.02
CA LEU A 40 0.19 14.04 3.28
C LEU A 40 -0.24 14.10 1.82
N ASP A 41 0.72 14.09 0.92
CA ASP A 41 0.51 14.00 -0.53
C ASP A 41 1.39 12.87 -1.08
N LEU A 42 0.85 12.13 -2.05
CA LEU A 42 1.47 10.94 -2.60
C LEU A 42 1.06 10.79 -4.06
N ALA A 43 2.04 10.48 -4.90
CA ALA A 43 1.83 10.04 -6.27
C ALA A 43 2.94 9.07 -6.69
N GLY A 44 2.66 8.12 -7.57
CA GLY A 44 3.70 7.28 -8.14
C GLY A 44 3.20 6.10 -8.93
N ARG A 45 4.17 5.39 -9.51
CA ARG A 45 3.98 4.24 -10.39
C ARG A 45 4.98 3.15 -10.02
N ILE A 46 4.51 1.93 -9.88
CA ILE A 46 5.33 0.74 -9.64
C ILE A 46 4.96 -0.30 -10.69
N VAL A 47 5.96 -0.88 -11.33
CA VAL A 47 5.82 -1.96 -12.30
C VAL A 47 6.51 -3.20 -11.73
N ILE A 48 5.76 -4.29 -11.67
CA ILE A 48 6.26 -5.62 -11.31
C ILE A 48 6.11 -6.49 -12.55
N SER A 49 7.22 -7.06 -13.02
CA SER A 49 7.27 -7.92 -14.19
C SER A 49 7.77 -9.30 -13.78
N ARG A 50 7.04 -10.35 -14.13
CA ARG A 50 7.43 -11.75 -13.93
C ARG A 50 7.48 -12.45 -15.28
N HIS A 51 8.63 -13.00 -15.62
CA HIS A 51 8.76 -13.93 -16.74
C HIS A 51 8.57 -15.35 -16.25
N VAL A 52 7.76 -16.10 -16.97
CA VAL A 52 7.48 -17.51 -16.75
C VAL A 52 7.89 -18.24 -18.01
N ASP A 53 8.78 -19.21 -17.91
CA ASP A 53 9.17 -20.09 -19.01
C ASP A 53 9.20 -21.54 -18.55
N SER A 54 8.23 -22.31 -19.04
CA SER A 54 8.15 -23.76 -18.87
C SER A 54 8.48 -24.53 -20.15
N THR A 55 9.03 -23.87 -21.17
CA THR A 55 9.44 -24.52 -22.42
C THR A 55 10.68 -25.39 -22.18
N ARG A 56 10.44 -26.67 -21.86
CA ARG A 56 11.51 -27.67 -21.80
C ARG A 56 11.58 -28.40 -23.14
N GLU A 57 12.76 -28.90 -23.45
CA GLU A 57 12.95 -29.80 -24.59
C GLU A 57 11.99 -30.99 -24.44
N CYS A 58 11.10 -31.15 -25.43
CA CYS A 58 10.15 -32.25 -25.55
C CYS A 58 8.94 -32.31 -24.60
N THR A 59 8.55 -31.21 -23.93
CA THR A 59 7.27 -31.14 -23.20
C THR A 59 6.44 -29.92 -23.60
N PRO A 60 5.10 -30.01 -23.71
CA PRO A 60 4.26 -28.84 -23.86
C PRO A 60 4.54 -27.80 -22.79
N GLY A 61 4.91 -26.59 -23.21
CA GLY A 61 5.34 -25.52 -22.31
C GLY A 61 4.92 -24.15 -22.82
N ARG A 62 4.90 -23.18 -21.91
CA ARG A 62 4.53 -21.79 -22.20
C ARG A 62 5.64 -20.86 -21.72
N ALA A 63 5.90 -19.82 -22.48
CA ALA A 63 6.76 -18.72 -22.09
C ALA A 63 5.98 -17.42 -22.22
N TYR A 64 5.97 -16.57 -21.20
CA TYR A 64 5.32 -15.25 -21.23
C TYR A 64 5.87 -14.32 -20.15
N THR A 65 5.61 -13.04 -20.30
CA THR A 65 5.90 -12.01 -19.31
C THR A 65 4.61 -11.44 -18.76
N GLN A 66 4.32 -11.67 -17.48
CA GLN A 66 3.25 -10.98 -16.78
C GLN A 66 3.75 -9.63 -16.28
N VAL A 67 3.06 -8.55 -16.62
CA VAL A 67 3.37 -7.19 -16.18
C VAL A 67 2.20 -6.66 -15.35
N SER A 68 2.47 -6.26 -14.11
CA SER A 68 1.53 -5.52 -13.27
C SER A 68 2.03 -4.10 -13.06
N THR A 69 1.18 -3.14 -13.38
CA THR A 69 1.42 -1.72 -13.09
C THR A 69 0.47 -1.29 -11.98
N VAL A 70 1.03 -0.69 -10.93
CA VAL A 70 0.29 -0.05 -9.85
C VAL A 70 0.57 1.44 -9.89
N ASP A 71 -0.46 2.19 -10.24
CA ASP A 71 -0.48 3.64 -10.17
C ASP A 71 -1.21 4.08 -8.89
N VAL A 72 -0.65 5.06 -8.19
CA VAL A 72 -1.27 5.64 -6.99
C VAL A 72 -1.18 7.15 -7.05
N GLU A 73 -2.28 7.84 -6.77
CA GLU A 73 -2.31 9.30 -6.69
C GLU A 73 -3.35 9.78 -5.66
N MET A 74 -2.98 10.74 -4.80
CA MET A 74 -3.93 11.33 -3.86
C MET A 74 -4.78 12.47 -4.46
N GLY A 75 -4.40 12.93 -5.66
CA GLY A 75 -4.90 14.09 -6.40
C GLY A 75 -4.59 15.45 -5.75
N ARG A 76 -4.52 15.49 -4.41
CA ARG A 76 -4.09 16.63 -3.61
C ARG A 76 -3.70 16.19 -2.21
N ALA A 77 -2.90 17.03 -1.56
CA ALA A 77 -2.52 16.87 -0.17
C ALA A 77 -3.73 16.73 0.77
N ARG A 78 -3.69 15.76 1.68
CA ARG A 78 -4.77 15.43 2.62
C ARG A 78 -4.37 15.66 4.06
N PRO A 79 -5.28 16.17 4.91
CA PRO A 79 -5.00 16.37 6.30
C PRO A 79 -4.77 15.04 7.01
N ILE A 80 -3.74 15.00 7.85
CA ILE A 80 -3.49 13.93 8.81
C ILE A 80 -3.12 14.53 10.17
N GLN A 81 -3.39 13.78 11.23
CA GLN A 81 -2.84 14.02 12.55
C GLN A 81 -1.69 13.06 12.77
N VAL A 82 -0.52 13.59 13.10
CA VAL A 82 0.68 12.81 13.41
C VAL A 82 0.80 12.67 14.91
N THR A 83 0.93 11.44 15.39
CA THR A 83 1.17 11.09 16.78
C THR A 83 2.53 10.40 16.88
N ILE A 84 3.44 11.01 17.64
CA ILE A 84 4.80 10.49 17.83
C ILE A 84 5.01 10.23 19.31
N SER A 85 5.25 8.97 19.66
CA SER A 85 5.73 8.56 20.98
C SER A 85 7.18 8.05 20.89
N PRO A 86 7.85 7.76 22.02
CA PRO A 86 9.16 7.13 22.04
C PRO A 86 9.24 5.79 21.28
N ARG A 87 8.13 5.06 21.15
CA ARG A 87 8.09 3.70 20.59
C ARG A 87 7.28 3.56 19.30
N VAL A 88 6.34 4.47 19.07
CA VAL A 88 5.35 4.35 18.00
C VAL A 88 5.19 5.68 17.26
N ILE A 89 5.07 5.57 15.95
CA ILE A 89 4.61 6.63 15.06
C ILE A 89 3.31 6.11 14.46
N GLY A 90 2.24 6.88 14.67
CA GLY A 90 0.95 6.62 14.04
C GLY A 90 0.38 7.90 13.47
N THR A 91 -0.40 7.77 12.42
CA THR A 91 -1.19 8.88 11.90
C THR A 91 -2.64 8.48 11.73
N THR A 92 -3.52 9.47 11.71
CA THR A 92 -4.83 9.27 11.08
C THR A 92 -4.63 8.92 9.61
N THR A 93 -5.54 8.14 9.04
CA THR A 93 -5.50 7.79 7.63
C THR A 93 -5.90 8.97 6.76
N ALA A 94 -5.06 9.33 5.80
CA ALA A 94 -5.38 10.22 4.70
C ALA A 94 -6.26 9.47 3.69
N ARG A 95 -7.51 9.92 3.50
CA ARG A 95 -8.46 9.32 2.57
C ARG A 95 -8.70 10.25 1.37
N THR A 96 -8.74 9.70 0.17
CA THR A 96 -8.98 10.49 -1.05
C THR A 96 -10.45 10.83 -1.26
N ASN A 97 -11.36 9.91 -0.92
CA ASN A 97 -12.82 10.07 -1.05
C ASN A 97 -13.23 10.56 -2.45
N GLY A 98 -12.87 9.82 -3.50
CA GLY A 98 -13.27 10.08 -4.90
C GLY A 98 -12.37 11.04 -5.68
N LEU A 99 -11.27 11.50 -5.10
CA LEU A 99 -10.39 12.51 -5.70
C LEU A 99 -8.97 11.99 -5.96
N GLY A 100 -8.70 10.73 -5.69
CA GLY A 100 -7.41 10.10 -5.84
C GLY A 100 -7.57 8.60 -5.78
N GLU A 101 -6.77 7.90 -6.56
CA GLU A 101 -7.02 6.53 -7.00
C GLU A 101 -5.76 5.67 -6.86
N ALA A 102 -6.00 4.37 -6.69
CA ALA A 102 -5.04 3.32 -6.98
C ALA A 102 -5.59 2.54 -8.15
N LYS A 103 -4.81 2.44 -9.22
CA LYS A 103 -5.12 1.64 -10.40
C LYS A 103 -4.11 0.52 -10.51
N THR A 104 -4.60 -0.70 -10.64
CA THR A 104 -3.78 -1.87 -10.94
C THR A 104 -4.17 -2.40 -12.31
N ASP A 105 -3.24 -2.36 -13.24
CA ASP A 105 -3.35 -2.99 -14.56
C ASP A 105 -2.47 -4.24 -14.59
N VAL A 106 -2.97 -5.35 -15.12
CA VAL A 106 -2.20 -6.58 -15.32
C VAL A 106 -2.32 -7.02 -16.79
N ALA A 107 -1.19 -7.34 -17.41
CA ALA A 107 -1.10 -7.77 -18.79
C ALA A 107 -0.17 -8.98 -18.95
N ILE A 108 -0.38 -9.74 -20.02
CA ILE A 108 0.51 -10.80 -20.48
C ILE A 108 1.14 -10.33 -21.79
N GLU A 109 2.46 -10.40 -21.87
CA GLU A 109 3.27 -10.01 -23.01
C GLU A 109 4.12 -11.20 -23.49
N ASP A 110 4.54 -11.16 -24.75
CA ASP A 110 5.48 -12.12 -25.34
C ASP A 110 5.09 -13.61 -25.20
N PHE A 111 3.79 -13.92 -25.24
CA PHE A 111 3.30 -15.29 -25.12
C PHE A 111 3.81 -16.18 -26.25
N LYS A 112 4.40 -17.32 -25.87
CA LYS A 112 4.90 -18.37 -26.76
C LYS A 112 4.58 -19.73 -26.19
N THR A 113 4.42 -20.70 -27.08
CA THR A 113 4.21 -22.10 -26.71
C THR A 113 5.24 -23.00 -27.38
N THR A 114 5.49 -24.14 -26.75
CA THR A 114 6.18 -25.28 -27.36
C THR A 114 5.24 -26.47 -27.33
N SER A 115 5.23 -27.25 -28.42
CA SER A 115 4.57 -28.55 -28.46
C SER A 115 5.50 -29.64 -27.93
N GLY A 116 4.96 -30.73 -27.38
CA GLY A 116 5.75 -31.90 -27.04
C GLY A 116 6.48 -32.51 -28.25
N CYS A 117 7.50 -33.33 -28.00
CA CYS A 117 8.13 -34.12 -29.07
C CYS A 117 7.27 -35.34 -29.44
N ALA A 118 7.39 -35.78 -30.69
CA ALA A 118 6.83 -37.07 -31.11
C ALA A 118 7.30 -38.20 -30.18
N PRO A 119 6.46 -39.21 -29.88
CA PRO A 119 5.17 -39.53 -30.50
C PRO A 119 3.96 -38.85 -29.85
N ASN A 120 4.15 -37.99 -28.85
CA ASN A 120 3.03 -37.36 -28.16
C ASN A 120 2.30 -36.37 -29.09
N PRO A 121 0.96 -36.35 -29.10
CA PRO A 121 0.21 -35.35 -29.84
C PRO A 121 0.66 -33.94 -29.40
N PRO A 122 0.81 -32.98 -30.33
CA PRO A 122 1.08 -31.60 -29.94
C PRO A 122 -0.11 -31.07 -29.13
N ALA A 123 0.03 -31.07 -27.80
CA ALA A 123 -0.83 -30.28 -26.93
C ALA A 123 -0.29 -28.86 -26.97
N THR A 124 -1.06 -27.93 -27.53
CA THR A 124 -0.74 -26.49 -27.46
C THR A 124 -1.27 -25.99 -26.12
N PRO A 125 -0.40 -25.56 -25.19
CA PRO A 125 -0.87 -24.91 -23.97
C PRO A 125 -1.77 -23.74 -24.31
N GLN A 126 -2.88 -23.60 -23.58
CA GLN A 126 -3.79 -22.49 -23.80
C GLN A 126 -3.12 -21.16 -23.43
N GLU A 127 -3.34 -20.14 -24.26
CA GLU A 127 -2.95 -18.77 -23.96
C GLU A 127 -3.69 -18.29 -22.70
N PRO A 128 -2.97 -17.69 -21.71
CA PRO A 128 -3.61 -17.01 -20.60
C PRO A 128 -4.71 -16.06 -21.08
N GLY A 129 -5.87 -16.09 -20.41
CA GLY A 129 -6.90 -15.09 -20.66
C GLY A 129 -6.44 -13.67 -20.25
N PRO A 130 -7.14 -12.61 -20.67
CA PRO A 130 -6.81 -11.25 -20.26
C PRO A 130 -6.90 -11.09 -18.74
N CYS A 131 -5.85 -10.57 -18.08
CA CYS A 131 -5.81 -10.41 -16.62
C CYS A 131 -6.71 -9.28 -16.10
N GLY A 132 -6.82 -8.18 -16.85
CA GLY A 132 -7.72 -7.07 -16.56
C GLY A 132 -7.11 -5.94 -15.73
N SER A 133 -8.00 -5.03 -15.32
CA SER A 133 -7.67 -3.81 -14.61
C SER A 133 -8.65 -3.58 -13.47
N VAL A 134 -8.17 -3.01 -12.38
CA VAL A 134 -9.00 -2.56 -11.27
C VAL A 134 -8.56 -1.21 -10.76
N GLU A 135 -9.51 -0.43 -10.28
CA GLU A 135 -9.28 0.87 -9.69
C GLU A 135 -10.04 1.01 -8.37
N GLY A 136 -9.74 2.07 -7.62
CA GLY A 136 -10.45 2.41 -6.39
C GLY A 136 -9.78 3.52 -5.61
N ASP A 137 -10.51 4.08 -4.65
CA ASP A 137 -10.00 5.08 -3.72
C ASP A 137 -8.83 4.56 -2.89
N ILE A 138 -7.94 5.48 -2.50
CA ILE A 138 -6.80 5.14 -1.63
C ILE A 138 -6.91 5.71 -0.21
N SER A 139 -6.30 4.97 0.69
CA SER A 139 -5.96 5.37 2.05
C SER A 139 -4.45 5.35 2.20
N ALA A 140 -3.88 6.40 2.79
CA ALA A 140 -2.46 6.42 3.14
C ALA A 140 -2.27 6.79 4.63
N ALA A 141 -1.27 6.22 5.28
CA ALA A 141 -0.90 6.53 6.66
C ALA A 141 0.62 6.47 6.84
N LEU A 142 1.16 7.18 7.84
CA LEU A 142 2.53 6.96 8.28
C LEU A 142 2.52 5.99 9.45
N VAL A 143 3.41 5.00 9.38
CA VAL A 143 3.58 3.98 10.41
C VAL A 143 5.05 3.84 10.77
N GLY A 144 5.32 3.47 12.01
CA GLY A 144 6.67 3.14 12.48
C GLY A 144 6.61 2.60 13.90
N SER A 145 7.30 1.50 14.19
CA SER A 145 7.24 0.84 15.49
C SER A 145 8.55 0.15 15.83
N TYR A 146 9.48 0.84 16.50
CA TYR A 146 10.75 0.25 16.98
C TYR A 146 11.37 1.10 18.10
N LYS A 147 12.18 0.43 18.93
CA LYS A 147 12.92 1.01 20.07
C LYS A 147 13.98 2.03 19.60
N ASP A 148 14.24 3.02 20.45
CA ASP A 148 15.45 3.86 20.45
C ASP A 148 15.52 5.06 19.49
N GLY A 149 14.39 5.62 19.06
CA GLY A 149 14.32 6.92 18.36
C GLY A 149 14.90 6.94 16.93
N LYS A 150 15.58 5.87 16.52
CA LYS A 150 15.99 5.56 15.14
C LYS A 150 14.87 4.86 14.35
N THR A 151 13.65 4.87 14.88
CA THR A 151 12.47 4.24 14.27
C THR A 151 12.29 4.75 12.83
N PRO A 152 12.44 3.88 11.82
CA PRO A 152 12.16 4.26 10.45
C PRO A 152 10.67 4.59 10.30
N VAL A 153 10.39 5.60 9.49
CA VAL A 153 9.02 5.95 9.10
C VAL A 153 8.73 5.30 7.77
N TYR A 154 7.60 4.62 7.70
CA TYR A 154 7.05 4.05 6.48
C TYR A 154 5.79 4.80 6.09
N VAL A 155 5.55 4.90 4.79
CA VAL A 155 4.23 5.21 4.25
C VAL A 155 3.55 3.89 3.92
N GLN A 156 2.32 3.75 4.39
CA GLN A 156 1.47 2.61 4.12
C GLN A 156 0.30 3.08 3.28
N ILE A 157 0.05 2.41 2.16
CA ILE A 157 -0.92 2.80 1.14
C ILE A 157 -1.83 1.60 0.92
N TYR A 158 -3.14 1.81 0.86
CA TYR A 158 -4.13 0.76 0.63
C TYR A 158 -5.20 1.21 -0.33
N ARG A 159 -5.67 0.29 -1.17
CA ARG A 159 -6.90 0.49 -1.94
C ARG A 159 -8.11 0.17 -1.08
N ARG A 160 -9.10 1.07 -1.03
CA ARG A 160 -10.23 0.99 -0.09
C ARG A 160 -11.47 0.34 -0.66
N ASN A 161 -11.72 0.53 -1.94
CA ASN A 161 -12.93 0.11 -2.64
C ASN A 161 -12.60 -0.27 -4.09
N GLY A 162 -13.65 -0.50 -4.89
CA GLY A 162 -13.54 -0.95 -6.27
C GLY A 162 -13.58 -2.47 -6.39
N ASN A 163 -13.51 -2.93 -7.64
CA ASN A 163 -13.61 -4.35 -7.96
C ASN A 163 -12.33 -5.11 -7.60
N GLN A 164 -12.46 -6.43 -7.46
CA GLN A 164 -11.34 -7.34 -7.28
C GLN A 164 -10.83 -7.81 -8.64
N LEU A 165 -9.50 -7.92 -8.78
CA LEU A 165 -8.91 -8.61 -9.94
C LEU A 165 -9.30 -10.08 -9.84
N ARG A 166 -9.88 -10.60 -10.93
CA ARG A 166 -10.12 -12.02 -11.07
C ARG A 166 -8.84 -12.64 -11.62
N PHE A 167 -8.23 -13.49 -10.81
CA PHE A 167 -7.08 -14.26 -11.26
C PHE A 167 -7.56 -15.44 -12.11
N SER A 168 -7.09 -15.48 -13.34
CA SER A 168 -7.24 -16.58 -14.29
C SER A 168 -5.89 -17.27 -14.49
N ASP A 169 -5.88 -18.39 -15.22
CA ASP A 169 -4.65 -19.06 -15.60
C ASP A 169 -3.68 -18.09 -16.29
N GLY A 170 -2.49 -17.94 -15.69
CA GLY A 170 -1.43 -17.05 -16.16
C GLY A 170 -1.45 -15.64 -15.57
N CYS A 171 -2.51 -15.27 -14.85
CA CYS A 171 -2.67 -13.96 -14.20
C CYS A 171 -2.58 -14.12 -12.68
N GLU A 172 -1.37 -14.35 -12.17
CA GLU A 172 -1.15 -14.65 -10.75
C GLU A 172 -0.97 -13.38 -9.91
N PRO A 173 -1.27 -13.42 -8.59
CA PRO A 173 -0.86 -12.35 -7.69
C PRO A 173 0.66 -12.16 -7.66
N MET A 174 1.12 -10.96 -7.98
CA MET A 174 2.52 -10.56 -7.84
C MET A 174 2.75 -9.72 -6.58
N GLU A 175 3.76 -10.14 -5.83
CA GLU A 175 4.27 -9.47 -4.64
C GLU A 175 5.80 -9.44 -4.70
N ALA A 176 6.37 -8.35 -4.19
CA ALA A 176 7.79 -8.27 -3.88
C ALA A 176 7.95 -8.01 -2.37
N GLY A 177 8.32 -9.07 -1.66
CA GLY A 177 8.26 -9.15 -0.18
C GLY A 177 9.58 -8.91 0.55
N ALA A 178 10.68 -8.67 -0.16
CA ALA A 178 12.00 -8.44 0.45
C ALA A 178 12.59 -7.14 -0.09
N LEU A 179 12.20 -6.03 0.55
CA LEU A 179 12.77 -4.72 0.28
C LEU A 179 14.04 -4.56 1.10
N ASP A 180 15.13 -4.26 0.41
CA ASP A 180 16.43 -3.99 1.02
C ASP A 180 16.77 -2.50 0.87
N SER A 181 17.31 -1.91 1.93
CA SER A 181 18.04 -0.65 1.81
C SER A 181 19.47 -0.82 2.33
N LYS A 182 20.45 -0.73 1.41
CA LYS A 182 21.90 -0.83 1.70
C LYS A 182 22.31 -2.17 2.34
N ASN A 183 21.86 -3.28 1.76
CA ASN A 183 22.08 -4.66 2.22
C ASN A 183 21.51 -4.93 3.63
N ARG A 184 20.37 -4.32 3.95
CA ARG A 184 19.62 -4.55 5.19
C ARG A 184 18.14 -4.76 4.86
N PRO A 185 17.59 -5.94 5.19
CA PRO A 185 16.16 -6.21 5.06
C PRO A 185 15.33 -5.19 5.84
N LEU A 186 14.30 -4.64 5.21
CA LEU A 186 13.33 -3.77 5.87
C LEU A 186 12.13 -4.61 6.33
N PRO A 187 12.01 -4.91 7.63
CA PRO A 187 10.94 -5.77 8.13
C PRO A 187 9.56 -5.12 7.93
N GLY A 188 8.59 -5.91 7.47
CA GLY A 188 7.20 -5.46 7.28
C GLY A 188 7.00 -4.52 6.09
N VAL A 189 7.93 -4.48 5.14
CA VAL A 189 7.83 -3.70 3.91
C VAL A 189 7.57 -4.65 2.74
N GLY A 190 6.61 -4.31 1.89
CA GLY A 190 6.23 -5.13 0.75
C GLY A 190 5.56 -4.28 -0.32
N LEU A 191 5.86 -4.58 -1.57
CA LEU A 191 5.17 -4.02 -2.74
C LEU A 191 4.20 -5.06 -3.27
N THR A 192 2.93 -4.70 -3.31
CA THR A 192 1.86 -5.61 -3.75
C THR A 192 1.08 -4.94 -4.86
N GLN A 193 0.54 -5.75 -5.78
CA GLN A 193 -0.30 -5.27 -6.88
C GLN A 193 -1.71 -4.80 -6.45
N MET A 194 -2.00 -4.65 -5.15
CA MET A 194 -3.30 -4.23 -4.60
C MET A 194 -4.56 -4.86 -5.27
N PRO A 195 -4.61 -6.19 -5.50
CA PRO A 195 -5.59 -6.80 -6.38
C PRO A 195 -7.02 -6.83 -5.82
N VAL A 196 -7.17 -6.65 -4.51
CA VAL A 196 -8.47 -6.58 -3.82
C VAL A 196 -8.50 -5.39 -2.85
N PRO A 197 -9.67 -4.82 -2.54
CA PRO A 197 -9.79 -3.82 -1.48
C PRO A 197 -9.22 -4.32 -0.15
N GLY A 198 -8.55 -3.43 0.59
CA GLY A 198 -7.86 -3.75 1.84
C GLY A 198 -6.41 -4.21 1.68
N THR A 199 -6.00 -4.63 0.47
CA THR A 199 -4.59 -4.87 0.19
C THR A 199 -3.85 -3.57 -0.04
N GLY A 200 -2.57 -3.56 0.35
CA GLY A 200 -1.76 -2.36 0.34
C GLY A 200 -0.28 -2.64 0.16
N MET A 201 0.48 -1.56 0.05
CA MET A 201 1.93 -1.59 0.02
C MET A 201 2.48 -0.73 1.15
N ILE A 202 3.66 -1.08 1.60
CA ILE A 202 4.40 -0.31 2.61
C ILE A 202 5.72 0.08 1.98
N ALA A 203 6.10 1.35 2.06
CA ALA A 203 7.34 1.88 1.50
C ALA A 203 8.10 2.70 2.55
N PRO A 204 9.44 2.60 2.63
CA PRO A 204 10.23 3.40 3.56
C PRO A 204 10.29 4.85 3.10
N LEU A 205 9.96 5.78 4.00
CA LEU A 205 10.02 7.21 3.70
C LEU A 205 11.46 7.77 3.73
N GLY A 206 12.43 6.98 4.21
CA GLY A 206 13.83 7.41 4.34
C GLY A 206 14.05 8.51 5.37
N ILE A 207 13.16 8.60 6.37
CA ILE A 207 13.28 9.49 7.52
C ILE A 207 13.01 8.72 8.81
N THR A 208 13.37 9.33 9.94
CA THR A 208 13.18 8.73 11.27
C THR A 208 12.14 9.51 12.09
N ALA A 209 11.71 8.90 13.20
CA ALA A 209 10.93 9.60 14.23
C ALA A 209 11.59 10.92 14.67
N THR A 210 12.92 10.96 14.79
CA THR A 210 13.65 12.18 15.15
C THR A 210 13.45 13.28 14.12
N THR A 211 13.53 12.96 12.82
CA THR A 211 13.26 13.93 11.74
C THR A 211 11.85 14.49 11.87
N LEU A 212 10.84 13.62 12.06
CA LEU A 212 9.45 14.06 12.23
C LEU A 212 9.26 14.95 13.47
N ARG A 213 9.87 14.61 14.61
CA ARG A 213 9.77 15.43 15.84
C ARG A 213 10.36 16.82 15.69
N LYS A 214 11.37 16.98 14.84
CA LYS A 214 12.09 18.23 14.58
C LYS A 214 11.39 19.13 13.56
N LEU A 215 10.38 18.64 12.84
CA LEU A 215 9.63 19.48 11.89
C LEU A 215 8.93 20.62 12.62
N GLY A 216 9.25 21.85 12.25
CA GLY A 216 8.55 23.06 12.65
C GLY A 216 7.26 23.26 11.87
N ARG A 217 6.45 24.25 12.28
CA ARG A 217 5.24 24.63 11.56
C ARG A 217 5.62 25.19 10.18
N GLY A 218 4.99 24.69 9.12
CA GLY A 218 5.29 25.08 7.74
C GLY A 218 6.36 24.21 7.06
N ASP A 219 7.19 23.50 7.84
CA ASP A 219 8.22 22.61 7.32
C ASP A 219 7.60 21.45 6.55
N ALA A 220 8.32 21.01 5.51
CA ALA A 220 7.93 19.87 4.71
C ALA A 220 9.08 18.90 4.51
N VAL A 221 8.75 17.61 4.49
CA VAL A 221 9.60 16.54 3.98
C VAL A 221 9.03 16.10 2.65
N ALA A 222 9.84 16.18 1.59
CA ALA A 222 9.53 15.60 0.29
C ALA A 222 10.59 14.56 -0.06
N ARG A 223 10.13 13.40 -0.54
CA ARG A 223 11.00 12.25 -0.86
C ARG A 223 10.49 11.56 -2.12
N LYS A 224 11.43 11.21 -2.99
CA LYS A 224 11.24 10.21 -4.03
C LYS A 224 11.82 8.90 -3.52
N ILE A 225 10.99 7.87 -3.45
CA ILE A 225 11.37 6.50 -3.11
C ILE A 225 11.42 5.75 -4.43
N SER A 226 12.60 5.29 -4.85
CA SER A 226 12.75 4.54 -6.10
C SER A 226 12.94 3.06 -5.78
N PHE A 227 12.31 2.21 -6.58
CA PHE A 227 12.37 0.76 -6.46
C PHE A 227 12.98 0.20 -7.73
N SER A 228 13.96 -0.69 -7.58
CA SER A 228 14.56 -1.40 -8.70
C SER A 228 15.20 -2.70 -8.23
N GLY A 229 15.10 -3.75 -9.03
CA GLY A 229 15.82 -5.01 -8.78
C GLY A 229 14.92 -6.23 -8.88
N PRO A 230 15.45 -7.42 -8.55
CA PRO A 230 14.66 -8.64 -8.52
C PRO A 230 13.61 -8.59 -7.38
N CYS A 231 12.47 -9.26 -7.54
CA CYS A 231 11.40 -9.25 -6.52
C CYS A 231 11.82 -9.84 -5.17
N GLU A 232 12.84 -10.70 -5.18
CA GLU A 232 13.45 -11.30 -3.97
C GLU A 232 14.41 -10.35 -3.25
N ASN A 233 14.92 -9.32 -3.93
CA ASN A 233 15.86 -8.34 -3.37
C ASN A 233 15.65 -6.98 -4.05
N VAL A 234 14.55 -6.30 -3.71
CA VAL A 234 14.23 -4.99 -4.29
C VAL A 234 15.08 -3.93 -3.60
N ASP A 235 15.95 -3.25 -4.36
CA ASP A 235 16.71 -2.10 -3.87
C ASP A 235 15.78 -0.90 -3.74
N VAL A 236 15.76 -0.32 -2.54
CA VAL A 236 14.99 0.88 -2.22
C VAL A 236 15.91 2.06 -2.03
N GLN A 237 16.00 2.89 -3.07
CA GLN A 237 16.80 4.11 -3.05
C GLN A 237 15.95 5.32 -2.67
N THR A 238 16.24 5.89 -1.50
CA THR A 238 15.76 7.22 -1.09
C THR A 238 16.80 8.29 -1.49
N ALA A 239 17.02 8.42 -2.80
CA ALA A 239 17.90 9.37 -3.52
C ALA A 239 19.41 9.45 -3.14
N ARG A 240 20.24 8.68 -3.86
CA ARG A 240 21.31 9.11 -4.80
C ARG A 240 21.42 7.98 -5.82
N ALA A 241 21.07 8.24 -7.07
CA ALA A 241 20.96 7.20 -8.10
C ALA A 241 22.31 6.52 -8.35
N ARG A 242 22.34 5.20 -8.19
CA ARG A 242 23.32 4.34 -8.87
C ARG A 242 22.54 3.33 -9.71
N THR A 243 22.80 3.37 -11.01
CA THR A 243 22.36 2.36 -11.97
C THR A 243 23.49 1.36 -12.13
N VAL A 244 23.29 0.10 -11.76
CA VAL A 244 24.01 -1.04 -12.36
C VAL A 244 23.08 -2.24 -12.27
N GLY A 245 22.75 -2.84 -13.41
CA GLY A 245 22.05 -4.12 -13.47
C GLY A 245 23.05 -5.27 -13.41
N PRO A 246 22.76 -6.36 -12.68
CA PRO A 246 23.55 -7.57 -12.82
C PRO A 246 22.95 -8.43 -13.95
N ASP A 247 23.72 -8.53 -15.03
CA ASP A 247 24.14 -9.82 -15.59
C ASP A 247 23.54 -10.33 -16.91
N GLY A 248 22.57 -9.66 -17.55
CA GLY A 248 22.24 -9.93 -18.96
C GLY A 248 21.90 -11.39 -19.34
N GLN A 249 21.69 -12.28 -18.38
CA GLN A 249 21.33 -13.68 -18.60
C GLN A 249 19.81 -13.83 -18.55
N LEU A 250 19.27 -14.52 -19.56
CA LEU A 250 17.88 -14.92 -19.62
C LEU A 250 17.65 -16.05 -18.61
N MET A 251 17.31 -15.70 -17.37
CA MET A 251 16.76 -16.69 -16.44
C MET A 251 15.40 -17.16 -16.98
N ARG A 252 15.13 -18.47 -16.97
CA ARG A 252 13.84 -19.00 -17.46
C ARG A 252 12.66 -18.46 -16.64
N ASN A 253 12.86 -18.27 -15.34
CA ASN A 253 11.90 -17.57 -14.48
C ASN A 253 12.62 -16.42 -13.80
N TRP A 254 12.13 -15.20 -13.99
CA TRP A 254 12.63 -14.03 -13.26
C TRP A 254 11.47 -13.14 -12.85
N CYS A 255 11.67 -12.39 -11.78
CA CYS A 255 10.74 -11.36 -11.32
C CYS A 255 11.53 -10.09 -11.05
N LYS A 256 11.07 -8.96 -11.58
CA LYS A 256 11.70 -7.64 -11.46
C LYS A 256 10.68 -6.59 -11.03
N VAL A 257 11.14 -5.64 -10.24
CA VAL A 257 10.39 -4.45 -9.86
C VAL A 257 11.11 -3.22 -10.37
N LYS A 258 10.34 -2.23 -10.84
CA LYS A 258 10.82 -0.90 -11.18
C LYS A 258 9.75 0.14 -10.87
N GLY A 259 10.11 1.27 -10.28
CA GLY A 259 9.15 2.35 -10.11
C GLY A 259 9.60 3.42 -9.15
N SER A 260 8.69 4.33 -8.83
CA SER A 260 8.92 5.28 -7.76
C SER A 260 7.63 5.82 -7.15
N LEU A 261 7.72 6.17 -5.88
CA LEU A 261 6.70 6.91 -5.14
C LEU A 261 7.27 8.27 -4.72
N TRP A 262 6.51 9.33 -4.98
CA TRP A 262 6.73 10.65 -4.44
C TRP A 262 5.85 10.82 -3.23
N VAL A 263 6.45 11.20 -2.10
CA VAL A 263 5.74 11.44 -0.85
C VAL A 263 6.11 12.82 -0.32
N ARG A 264 5.12 13.62 0.01
CA ARG A 264 5.29 14.91 0.68
C ARG A 264 4.46 14.97 1.95
N LEU A 265 5.15 15.24 3.06
CA LEU A 265 4.54 15.53 4.36
C LEU A 265 4.82 16.99 4.71
N LYS A 266 3.81 17.78 5.03
CA LYS A 266 3.97 19.18 5.48
C LYS A 266 3.27 19.40 6.81
N ARG A 267 3.98 19.91 7.82
CA ARG A 267 3.38 20.26 9.11
C ARG A 267 2.60 21.58 9.00
N THR A 268 1.37 21.62 9.51
CA THR A 268 0.48 22.79 9.40
C THR A 268 0.22 23.50 10.73
N SER A 269 0.36 22.80 11.87
CA SER A 269 0.26 23.34 13.23
C SER A 269 1.42 22.86 14.10
#